data_AF-A0A814MFT1-F1
#
_entry.id   AF-A0A814MFT1-F1
#
_cell.length_a   1.000
_cell.length_b   1.000
_cell.length_c   1.000
_cell.angle_alpha   90.00
_cell.angle_beta   90.00
_cell.angle_gamma   90.00
#
_symmetry.space_group_name_H-M   'P 1'
#
loop_
_entity.id
_entity.type
_entity.pdbx_description
1 polymer ?
#
loop_
_entity_poly.entity_id
_entity_poly.type
_entity_poly.pdbx_seq_one_letter_code
_entity_poly.pdbx_strand_id
1 'polypeptide(L)'
;MDIHFLETLSSVTTETSDDLRRIRNEDSNPPMIEPKRRLPDSSITFRTGQIFQHRRYNYWAVICGWDPTCLAPPAWQLHMEISNLPRGPSQPFYHVLVSDSSRRYVAEENINTVALTSMEDEEEKRAIIGILCAVSDIGKQFKRVEIANARFVPTSELRHEYPDDFA
;
A
#
# COMPACT_ATOMS: atom_id res chain seq x y z
N MET A 1 34.79 21.91 26.35
CA MET A 1 34.25 21.52 25.03
C MET A 1 33.90 20.05 25.13
N ASP A 2 32.62 19.71 24.98
CA ASP A 2 32.09 18.38 25.32
C ASP A 2 32.32 17.40 24.17
N ILE A 3 33.16 16.38 24.40
CA ILE A 3 33.60 15.42 23.38
C ILE A 3 32.40 14.59 22.88
N HIS A 4 31.43 14.30 23.76
CA HIS A 4 30.22 13.58 23.41
C HIS A 4 29.33 14.35 22.41
N PHE A 5 29.33 15.67 22.46
CA PHE A 5 28.53 16.50 21.54
C PHE A 5 29.09 16.46 20.11
N LEU A 6 30.43 16.41 19.97
CA LEU A 6 31.10 16.36 18.67
C LEU A 6 30.97 14.98 17.99
N GLU A 7 31.04 13.90 18.77
CA GLU A 7 30.82 12.54 18.24
C GLU A 7 29.36 12.34 17.77
N THR A 8 28.39 12.91 18.51
CA THR A 8 26.97 12.85 18.14
C THR A 8 26.71 13.61 16.84
N LEU A 9 27.26 14.83 16.71
CA LEU A 9 27.13 15.61 15.47
C LEU A 9 27.83 14.93 14.29
N SER A 10 29.01 14.34 14.51
CA SER A 10 29.71 13.56 13.49
C SER A 10 28.86 12.39 13.00
N SER A 11 28.31 11.59 13.91
CA SER A 11 27.44 10.44 13.59
C SER A 11 26.19 10.87 12.81
N VAL A 12 25.52 11.95 13.23
CA VAL A 12 24.32 12.47 12.56
C VAL A 12 24.66 12.99 11.16
N THR A 13 25.81 13.67 10.98
CA THR A 13 26.23 14.17 9.65
C THR A 13 26.66 13.05 8.70
N THR A 14 27.24 11.96 9.23
CA THR A 14 27.59 10.79 8.41
C THR A 14 26.34 10.01 7.99
N GLU A 15 25.37 9.82 8.89
CA GLU A 15 24.09 9.15 8.57
C GLU A 15 23.31 9.93 7.50
N THR A 16 23.17 11.26 7.65
CA THR A 16 22.50 12.09 6.65
C THR A 16 23.24 12.12 5.31
N SER A 17 24.57 12.10 5.30
CA SER A 17 25.35 12.06 4.06
C SER A 17 25.16 10.75 3.29
N ASP A 18 25.10 9.63 4.00
CA ASP A 18 24.91 8.31 3.40
C ASP A 18 23.47 8.11 2.91
N ASP A 19 22.48 8.64 3.64
CA ASP A 19 21.08 8.62 3.18
C ASP A 19 20.87 9.50 1.95
N LEU A 20 21.47 10.69 1.90
CA LEU A 20 21.44 11.54 0.70
C LEU A 20 22.14 10.87 -0.50
N ARG A 21 23.21 10.12 -0.26
CA ARG A 21 23.88 9.33 -1.31
C ARG A 21 23.02 8.18 -1.81
N ARG A 22 22.31 7.48 -0.93
CA ARG A 22 21.36 6.42 -1.31
C ARG A 22 20.22 6.97 -2.15
N ILE A 23 19.57 8.04 -1.69
CA ILE A 23 18.48 8.70 -2.41
C ILE A 23 18.96 9.14 -3.80
N ARG A 24 20.13 9.77 -3.89
CA ARG A 24 20.70 10.24 -5.16
C ARG A 24 21.03 9.09 -6.12
N ASN A 25 21.50 7.95 -5.60
CA ASN A 25 21.78 6.77 -6.41
C ASN A 25 20.49 6.09 -6.88
N GLU A 26 19.45 6.03 -6.04
CA GLU A 26 18.11 5.55 -6.40
C GLU A 26 17.47 6.42 -7.50
N ASP A 27 17.60 7.75 -7.40
CA ASP A 27 17.14 8.70 -8.42
C ASP A 27 17.91 8.60 -9.74
N SER A 28 19.18 8.17 -9.70
CA SER A 28 20.05 8.10 -10.88
C SER A 28 19.79 6.87 -11.76
N ASN A 29 19.13 5.84 -11.23
CA ASN A 29 18.77 4.65 -11.98
C ASN A 29 17.43 4.10 -11.46
N PRO A 30 16.31 4.81 -11.71
CA PRO A 30 15.00 4.34 -11.26
C PRO A 30 14.76 2.95 -11.88
N PRO A 31 14.31 1.96 -11.09
CA PRO A 31 13.97 0.66 -11.64
C PRO A 31 12.94 0.87 -12.76
N MET A 32 13.21 0.32 -13.95
CA MET A 32 12.19 0.25 -15.00
C MET A 32 11.10 -0.69 -14.50
N ILE A 33 10.04 -0.15 -13.91
CA ILE A 33 8.90 -0.91 -13.44
C ILE A 33 8.06 -1.27 -14.67
N GLU A 34 8.06 -2.55 -15.04
CA GLU A 34 7.17 -3.02 -16.10
C GLU A 34 5.70 -2.84 -15.67
N PRO A 35 4.85 -2.23 -16.53
CA PRO A 35 3.44 -2.07 -16.22
C PRO A 35 2.74 -3.41 -16.00
N LYS A 36 2.11 -3.59 -14.84
CA LYS A 36 1.21 -4.70 -14.54
C LYS A 36 -0.15 -4.46 -15.19
N ARG A 37 -0.41 -5.24 -16.24
CA ARG A 37 -1.68 -5.22 -16.96
C ARG A 37 -2.64 -6.31 -16.49
N ARG A 38 -3.92 -5.99 -16.46
CA ARG A 38 -4.98 -6.95 -16.20
C ARG A 38 -5.15 -7.83 -17.42
N LEU A 39 -5.06 -9.14 -17.23
CA LEU A 39 -5.38 -10.10 -18.28
C LEU A 39 -6.91 -10.10 -18.51
N PRO A 40 -7.39 -10.36 -19.74
CA PRO A 40 -8.82 -10.43 -20.03
C PRO A 40 -9.60 -11.35 -19.09
N ASP A 41 -8.99 -12.48 -18.71
CA ASP A 41 -9.59 -13.49 -17.84
C ASP A 41 -9.16 -13.36 -16.36
N SER A 42 -8.58 -12.22 -15.96
CA SER A 42 -8.14 -12.03 -14.58
C SER A 42 -9.33 -11.92 -13.63
N SER A 43 -9.23 -12.54 -12.45
CA SER A 43 -10.25 -12.45 -11.39
C SER A 43 -10.04 -11.26 -10.44
N ILE A 44 -9.10 -10.36 -10.76
CA ILE A 44 -8.75 -9.21 -9.91
C ILE A 44 -9.94 -8.25 -9.88
N THR A 45 -10.55 -8.09 -8.72
CA THR A 45 -11.78 -7.30 -8.57
C THR A 45 -11.49 -5.86 -8.19
N PHE A 46 -10.51 -5.64 -7.32
CA PHE A 46 -10.26 -4.33 -6.71
C PHE A 46 -9.10 -3.60 -7.39
N ARG A 47 -9.11 -2.28 -7.27
CA ARG A 47 -8.17 -1.35 -7.90
C ARG A 47 -7.35 -0.64 -6.84
N THR A 48 -6.15 -0.24 -7.24
CA THR A 48 -5.30 0.66 -6.47
C THR A 48 -6.02 1.97 -6.10
N GLY A 49 -5.72 2.47 -4.90
CA GLY A 49 -6.35 3.63 -4.29
C GLY A 49 -7.68 3.35 -3.58
N GLN A 50 -8.33 2.19 -3.77
CA GLN A 50 -9.57 1.90 -3.03
C GLN A 50 -9.30 1.73 -1.54
N ILE A 51 -10.16 2.32 -0.72
CA ILE A 51 -10.19 2.10 0.73
C ILE A 51 -11.07 0.88 1.01
N PHE A 52 -10.65 0.05 1.96
CA PHE A 52 -11.42 -1.11 2.39
C PHE A 52 -11.27 -1.38 3.88
N GLN A 53 -12.24 -2.12 4.42
CA GLN A 53 -12.16 -2.72 5.74
C GLN A 53 -11.81 -4.22 5.60
N HIS A 54 -10.85 -4.69 6.39
CA HIS A 54 -10.52 -6.12 6.40
C HIS A 54 -11.64 -6.93 7.07
N ARG A 55 -12.23 -7.91 6.37
CA ARG A 55 -13.43 -8.65 6.81
C ARG A 55 -13.31 -9.31 8.20
N ARG A 56 -12.14 -9.88 8.52
CA ARG A 56 -11.90 -10.56 9.81
C ARG A 56 -11.41 -9.66 10.95
N TYR A 57 -10.59 -8.67 10.64
CA TYR A 57 -9.82 -7.91 11.64
C TYR A 57 -10.30 -6.45 11.76
N ASN A 58 -11.22 -6.02 10.89
CA ASN A 58 -11.91 -4.73 10.91
C ASN A 58 -11.01 -3.48 10.82
N TYR A 59 -9.72 -3.63 10.52
CA TYR A 59 -8.85 -2.48 10.25
C TYR A 59 -9.15 -1.88 8.87
N TRP A 60 -8.84 -0.59 8.74
CA TRP A 60 -8.95 0.16 7.49
C TRP A 60 -7.61 0.21 6.77
N ALA A 61 -7.65 0.13 5.45
CA ALA A 61 -6.46 0.18 4.61
C ALA A 61 -6.78 0.72 3.21
N VAL A 62 -5.73 1.15 2.52
CA VAL A 62 -5.76 1.49 1.10
C VAL A 62 -5.03 0.42 0.29
N ILE A 63 -5.57 0.09 -0.88
CA ILE A 63 -4.92 -0.81 -1.83
C ILE A 63 -3.83 -0.06 -2.60
N CYS A 64 -2.60 -0.58 -2.55
CA CYS A 64 -1.42 0.02 -3.17
C CYS A 64 -0.91 -0.75 -4.39
N GLY A 65 -1.33 -2.01 -4.57
CA GLY A 65 -0.95 -2.85 -5.69
C GLY A 65 -1.64 -4.20 -5.60
N TRP A 66 -1.50 -5.01 -6.65
CA TRP A 66 -2.09 -6.35 -6.72
C TRP A 66 -1.17 -7.34 -7.42
N ASP A 67 -1.37 -8.62 -7.09
CA ASP A 67 -0.84 -9.78 -7.78
C ASP A 67 -2.01 -10.71 -8.15
N PRO A 68 -2.00 -11.34 -9.33
CA PRO A 68 -3.10 -12.21 -9.76
C PRO A 68 -3.23 -13.50 -8.92
N THR A 69 -2.15 -13.90 -8.25
CA THR A 69 -2.06 -15.02 -7.31
C THR A 69 -1.15 -14.65 -6.15
N CYS A 70 -1.07 -15.48 -5.12
CA CYS A 70 -0.11 -15.30 -4.03
C CYS A 70 1.33 -15.46 -4.56
N LEU A 71 2.14 -14.39 -4.48
CA LEU A 71 3.55 -14.42 -4.86
C LEU A 71 4.51 -14.45 -3.65
N ALA A 72 3.97 -14.57 -2.44
CA ALA A 72 4.78 -14.66 -1.23
C ALA A 72 5.61 -15.96 -1.21
N PRO A 73 6.78 -15.98 -0.56
CA PRO A 73 7.60 -17.19 -0.46
C PRO A 73 6.82 -18.35 0.19
N PRO A 74 7.07 -19.62 -0.21
CA PRO A 74 6.34 -20.78 0.34
C PRO A 74 6.34 -20.87 1.87
N ALA A 75 7.47 -20.54 2.51
CA ALA A 75 7.56 -20.52 3.98
C ALA A 75 6.60 -19.51 4.62
N TRP A 76 6.42 -18.35 3.99
CA TRP A 76 5.46 -17.34 4.44
C TRP A 76 4.02 -17.81 4.19
N GLN A 77 3.73 -18.40 3.03
CA GLN A 77 2.41 -18.93 2.72
C GLN A 77 1.99 -20.04 3.71
N LEU A 78 2.93 -20.89 4.12
CA LEU A 78 2.71 -21.91 5.14
C LEU A 78 2.43 -21.26 6.50
N HIS A 79 3.26 -20.30 6.92
CA HIS A 79 3.10 -19.61 8.20
C HIS A 79 1.76 -18.87 8.31
N MET A 80 1.31 -18.26 7.20
CA MET A 80 0.05 -17.53 7.13
C MET A 80 -1.14 -18.41 6.76
N GLU A 81 -0.94 -19.73 6.65
CA GLU A 81 -1.96 -20.72 6.33
C GLU A 81 -2.75 -20.39 5.05
N ILE A 82 -2.08 -19.86 4.03
CA ILE A 82 -2.73 -19.40 2.79
C ILE A 82 -3.49 -20.53 2.10
N SER A 83 -2.98 -21.76 2.17
CA SER A 83 -3.65 -22.95 1.62
C SER A 83 -4.96 -23.31 2.32
N ASN A 84 -5.18 -22.83 3.54
CA ASN A 84 -6.43 -23.06 4.30
C ASN A 84 -7.49 -22.00 4.02
N LEU A 85 -7.15 -20.95 3.26
CA LEU A 85 -8.13 -19.96 2.82
C LEU A 85 -9.12 -20.60 1.83
N PRO A 86 -10.42 -20.26 1.89
CA PRO A 86 -11.44 -20.80 0.98
C PRO A 86 -11.09 -20.73 -0.51
N ARG A 87 -10.41 -19.67 -0.97
CA ARG A 87 -9.94 -19.55 -2.36
C ARG A 87 -8.44 -19.83 -2.52
N GLY A 88 -7.75 -20.20 -1.45
CA GLY A 88 -6.34 -20.61 -1.45
C GLY A 88 -5.38 -19.56 -2.01
N PRO A 89 -4.18 -19.98 -2.46
CA PRO A 89 -3.17 -19.08 -3.02
C PRO A 89 -3.45 -18.63 -4.47
N SER A 90 -4.42 -19.26 -5.16
CA SER A 90 -4.73 -18.97 -6.56
C SER A 90 -5.63 -17.75 -6.77
N GLN A 91 -6.17 -17.17 -5.71
CA GLN A 91 -6.90 -15.91 -5.77
C GLN A 91 -5.96 -14.70 -5.87
N PRO A 92 -6.45 -13.52 -6.27
CA PRO A 92 -5.68 -12.29 -6.21
C PRO A 92 -5.26 -11.92 -4.78
N PHE A 93 -4.06 -11.34 -4.66
CA PHE A 93 -3.55 -10.76 -3.41
C PHE A 93 -3.21 -9.30 -3.62
N TYR A 94 -3.32 -8.51 -2.55
CA TYR A 94 -3.18 -7.06 -2.60
C TYR A 94 -2.12 -6.60 -1.62
N HIS A 95 -1.27 -5.69 -2.09
CA HIS A 95 -0.36 -4.91 -1.26
C HIS A 95 -1.13 -3.73 -0.71
N VAL A 96 -1.12 -3.54 0.62
CA VAL A 96 -1.97 -2.53 1.26
C VAL A 96 -1.17 -1.70 2.29
N LEU A 97 -1.57 -0.44 2.45
CA LEU A 97 -1.14 0.43 3.56
C LEU A 97 -2.29 0.52 4.57
N VAL A 98 -2.01 0.10 5.80
CA VAL A 98 -3.01 0.01 6.88
C VAL A 98 -3.03 1.30 7.69
N SER A 99 -4.15 1.59 8.35
CA SER A 99 -4.33 2.76 9.23
C SER A 99 -3.29 2.89 10.35
N ASP A 100 -2.58 1.81 10.69
CA ASP A 100 -1.47 1.79 11.66
C ASP A 100 -0.09 2.04 11.01
N SER A 101 -0.06 2.43 9.74
CA SER A 101 1.13 2.60 8.90
C SER A 101 1.93 1.34 8.58
N SER A 102 1.40 0.14 8.87
CA SER A 102 2.00 -1.11 8.41
C SER A 102 1.68 -1.41 6.94
N ARG A 103 2.63 -2.06 6.26
CA ARG A 103 2.39 -2.71 4.96
C ARG A 103 1.97 -4.15 5.16
N ARG A 104 0.93 -4.58 4.46
CA ARG A 104 0.42 -5.96 4.55
C ARG A 104 0.12 -6.54 3.17
N TYR A 105 0.08 -7.87 3.11
CA TYR A 105 -0.26 -8.64 1.92
C TYR A 105 -1.54 -9.43 2.17
N VAL A 106 -2.62 -9.09 1.47
CA VAL A 106 -3.99 -9.46 1.84
C VAL A 106 -4.66 -10.21 0.70
N ALA A 107 -5.22 -11.39 1.00
CA ALA A 107 -6.04 -12.15 0.06
C ALA A 107 -7.32 -11.38 -0.31
N GLU A 108 -7.75 -11.45 -1.57
CA GLU A 108 -8.95 -10.76 -2.07
C GLU A 108 -10.21 -11.07 -1.24
N GLU A 109 -10.38 -12.32 -0.81
CA GLU A 109 -11.53 -12.72 -0.01
C GLU A 109 -11.60 -12.07 1.38
N ASN A 110 -10.58 -11.33 1.79
CA ASN A 110 -10.60 -10.57 3.04
C ASN A 110 -10.88 -9.06 2.86
N ILE A 111 -11.12 -8.59 1.63
CA ILE A 111 -11.32 -7.17 1.33
C ILE A 111 -12.81 -6.83 1.25
N ASN A 112 -13.24 -5.80 2.01
CA ASN A 112 -14.57 -5.21 1.89
C ASN A 112 -14.48 -3.70 1.58
N THR A 113 -14.57 -3.33 0.29
CA THR A 113 -14.60 -1.92 -0.14
C THR A 113 -15.96 -1.25 0.09
N VAL A 114 -17.03 -2.03 0.20
CA VAL A 114 -18.40 -1.49 0.33
C VAL A 114 -18.58 -0.79 1.67
N ALA A 115 -17.91 -1.27 2.72
CA ALA A 115 -18.03 -0.77 4.09
C ALA A 115 -17.96 0.76 4.19
N LEU A 116 -16.98 1.41 3.54
CA LEU A 116 -16.84 2.86 3.60
C LEU A 116 -17.82 3.60 2.68
N THR A 117 -18.14 3.01 1.52
CA THR A 117 -19.07 3.64 0.55
C THR A 117 -20.53 3.56 0.98
N SER A 118 -20.89 2.58 1.80
CA SER A 118 -22.25 2.41 2.34
C SER A 118 -22.45 3.08 3.70
N MET A 119 -21.43 3.75 4.25
CA MET A 119 -21.56 4.50 5.51
C MET A 119 -22.39 5.76 5.30
N GLU A 120 -23.44 5.93 6.11
CA GLU A 120 -24.28 7.13 6.14
C GLU A 120 -23.66 8.25 6.99
N ASP A 121 -22.87 7.90 8.00
CA ASP A 121 -22.18 8.84 8.85
C ASP A 121 -20.97 9.45 8.12
N GLU A 122 -21.16 10.66 7.59
CA GLU A 122 -20.13 11.41 6.89
C GLU A 122 -19.02 11.94 7.81
N GLU A 123 -19.24 12.09 9.11
CA GLU A 123 -18.20 12.48 10.06
C GLU A 123 -17.27 11.30 10.35
N GLU A 124 -17.82 10.12 10.61
CA GLU A 124 -17.05 8.88 10.79
C GLU A 124 -16.23 8.57 9.52
N LYS A 125 -16.86 8.66 8.35
CA LYS A 125 -16.19 8.47 7.06
C LYS A 125 -15.02 9.44 6.86
N ARG A 126 -15.19 10.72 7.21
CA ARG A 126 -14.10 11.72 7.17
C ARG A 126 -13.01 11.42 8.17
N ALA A 127 -13.34 10.94 9.37
CA ALA A 127 -12.36 10.55 10.37
C ALA A 127 -11.50 9.38 9.88
N ILE A 128 -12.11 8.34 9.31
CA ILE A 128 -11.40 7.20 8.72
C ILE A 128 -10.47 7.65 7.59
N ILE A 129 -10.98 8.47 6.67
CA ILE A 129 -10.18 9.02 5.56
C ILE A 129 -9.03 9.88 6.11
N GLY A 130 -9.29 10.69 7.13
CA GLY A 130 -8.28 11.52 7.80
C GLY A 130 -7.14 10.70 8.40
N ILE A 131 -7.46 9.59 9.07
CA ILE A 131 -6.46 8.64 9.58
C ILE A 131 -5.62 8.07 8.44
N LEU A 132 -6.26 7.62 7.35
CA LEU A 132 -5.55 7.05 6.19
C LEU A 132 -4.68 8.09 5.47
N CYS A 133 -5.09 9.36 5.43
CA CYS A 133 -4.27 10.45 4.91
C CYS A 133 -3.02 10.72 5.77
N ALA A 134 -3.03 10.33 7.04
CA ALA A 134 -1.89 10.49 7.95
C ALA A 134 -0.97 9.25 7.99
N VAL A 135 -1.32 8.17 7.29
CA VAL A 135 -0.49 6.96 7.21
C VAL A 135 0.86 7.29 6.59
N SER A 136 1.93 6.78 7.21
CA SER A 136 3.28 6.92 6.65
C SER A 136 3.35 6.33 5.23
N ASP A 137 4.16 6.94 4.37
CA ASP A 137 4.34 6.55 2.97
C ASP A 137 3.12 6.68 2.05
N ILE A 138 1.93 7.07 2.53
CA ILE A 138 0.74 7.27 1.68
C ILE A 138 1.04 8.25 0.54
N GLY A 139 1.79 9.33 0.83
CA GLY A 139 2.17 10.37 -0.11
C GLY A 139 3.17 9.93 -1.19
N LYS A 140 3.86 8.80 -1.00
CA LYS A 140 4.74 8.22 -2.03
C LYS A 140 3.93 7.62 -3.17
N GLN A 141 2.72 7.14 -2.88
CA GLN A 141 1.88 6.39 -3.83
C GLN A 141 0.63 7.17 -4.28
N PHE A 142 0.18 8.13 -3.46
CA PHE A 142 -1.06 8.88 -3.72
C PHE A 142 -0.89 10.39 -3.50
N LYS A 143 -1.54 11.18 -4.35
CA LYS A 143 -1.44 12.66 -4.35
C LYS A 143 -2.57 13.34 -3.58
N ARG A 144 -3.75 12.72 -3.53
CA ARG A 144 -4.97 13.23 -2.89
C ARG A 144 -5.97 12.09 -2.68
N VAL A 145 -7.06 12.38 -1.96
CA VAL A 145 -8.21 11.47 -1.81
C VAL A 145 -9.48 12.11 -2.39
N GLU A 146 -10.28 11.31 -3.08
CA GLU A 146 -11.63 11.65 -3.53
C GLU A 146 -12.64 11.12 -2.53
N ILE A 147 -13.11 11.98 -1.62
CA ILE A 147 -14.02 11.60 -0.53
C ILE A 147 -15.33 11.00 -1.07
N ALA A 148 -15.88 11.58 -2.14
CA ALA A 148 -17.13 11.12 -2.75
C ALA A 148 -17.07 9.64 -3.19
N ASN A 149 -15.91 9.21 -3.69
CA ASN A 149 -15.69 7.85 -4.20
C ASN A 149 -14.89 6.97 -3.22
N ALA A 150 -14.54 7.50 -2.04
CA ALA A 150 -13.69 6.84 -1.04
C ALA A 150 -12.40 6.23 -1.66
N ARG A 151 -11.75 6.99 -2.55
CA ARG A 151 -10.62 6.49 -3.35
C ARG A 151 -9.46 7.48 -3.38
N PHE A 152 -8.26 6.99 -3.10
CA PHE A 152 -7.02 7.72 -3.29
C PHE A 152 -6.65 7.83 -4.76
N VAL A 153 -6.14 9.00 -5.13
CA VAL A 153 -5.69 9.30 -6.48
C VAL A 153 -4.20 9.02 -6.59
N PRO A 154 -3.79 8.11 -7.49
CA PRO A 154 -2.41 7.65 -7.60
C PRO A 154 -1.47 8.76 -8.08
N THR A 155 -0.19 8.59 -7.77
CA THR A 155 0.90 9.32 -8.42
C THR A 155 1.07 8.89 -9.88
N SER A 156 1.95 9.57 -10.62
CA SER A 156 2.18 9.24 -12.04
C SER A 156 2.87 7.89 -12.17
N GLU A 157 3.74 7.58 -11.20
CA GLU A 157 4.51 6.36 -11.06
C GLU A 157 3.59 5.17 -10.83
N LEU A 158 2.65 5.28 -9.87
CA LEU A 158 1.69 4.22 -9.61
C LEU A 158 0.72 4.00 -10.78
N ARG A 159 0.34 5.06 -11.50
CA ARG A 159 -0.43 4.94 -12.76
C ARG A 159 0.35 4.23 -13.86
N HIS A 160 1.66 4.44 -13.92
CA HIS A 160 2.51 3.75 -14.89
C HIS A 160 2.63 2.27 -14.57
N GLU A 161 2.76 1.92 -13.28
CA GLU A 161 2.81 0.53 -12.82
C GLU A 161 1.47 -0.19 -12.99
N TYR A 162 0.33 0.45 -12.69
CA TYR A 162 -1.01 -0.14 -12.80
C TYR A 162 -1.93 0.68 -13.74
N PRO A 163 -1.66 0.69 -15.06
CA PRO A 163 -2.36 1.57 -16.00
C PRO A 163 -3.86 1.27 -16.12
N ASP A 164 -4.26 0.01 -15.97
CA ASP A 164 -5.64 -0.43 -16.20
C ASP A 164 -6.59 -0.11 -15.03
N ASP A 165 -6.07 0.36 -13.89
CA ASP A 165 -6.88 0.73 -12.71
C ASP A 165 -7.49 2.14 -12.85
N PHE A 166 -6.95 2.96 -13.76
CA PHE A 166 -7.29 4.38 -13.89
C PHE A 166 -7.78 4.79 -15.29
N ALA A 167 -7.95 3.81 -16.18
CA ALA A 167 -8.57 3.99 -17.49
C ALA A 167 -10.10 4.18 -17.39
#